data_AF-A0A0D6JPG0-F1
#
_entry.id   AF-A0A0D6JPG0-F1
#
_cell.length_a   1.000
_cell.length_b   1.000
_cell.length_c   1.000
_cell.angle_alpha   90.00
_cell.angle_beta   90.00
_cell.angle_gamma   90.00
#
_symmetry.space_group_name_H-M   'P 1'
#
loop_
_entity.id
_entity.type
_entity.pdbx_description
1 polymer ?
#
loop_
_entity_poly.entity_id
_entity_poly.type
_entity_poly.pdbx_seq_one_letter_code
_entity_poly.pdbx_strand_id
1 'polypeptide(L)'
;MGLDELEAFLRKKGAAELVTEIGTGTATFNALVDAVAVSGSTVSSRLSEGVDHDVFTVSHRPTEHGTEKRYALTILGRRIYDWAAQTEFERKVRELRRRRHERDTAFERMVGKINRDMELRKMVADSEPVDDQDVVLPEGASLVPKMASEEELREAKYERMEANLKPLEELEDADGTGEDSD
;
A
#
# COMPACT_ATOMS: atom_id res chain seq x y z
N MET A 1 -20.91 -31.80 -9.48
CA MET A 1 -20.55 -30.39 -9.25
C MET A 1 -20.96 -29.59 -10.46
N GLY A 2 -21.68 -28.48 -10.26
CA GLY A 2 -22.10 -27.61 -11.35
C GLY A 2 -20.96 -26.71 -11.84
N LEU A 3 -20.96 -26.33 -13.12
CA LEU A 3 -20.02 -25.33 -13.65
C LEU A 3 -20.12 -24.00 -12.89
N ASP A 4 -21.33 -23.64 -12.47
CA ASP A 4 -21.61 -22.40 -11.71
C ASP A 4 -20.92 -22.36 -10.35
N GLU A 5 -20.79 -23.51 -9.67
CA GLU A 5 -20.14 -23.61 -8.36
C GLU A 5 -18.62 -23.40 -8.47
N LEU A 6 -18.01 -24.00 -9.50
CA LEU A 6 -16.59 -23.84 -9.80
C LEU A 6 -16.27 -22.40 -10.23
N GLU A 7 -17.13 -21.81 -11.07
CA GLU A 7 -16.99 -20.41 -11.46
C GLU A 7 -17.08 -19.49 -10.24
N ALA A 8 -18.09 -19.69 -9.39
CA ALA A 8 -18.27 -18.92 -8.17
C ALA A 8 -17.04 -19.03 -7.25
N PHE A 9 -16.44 -20.21 -7.14
CA PHE A 9 -15.18 -20.43 -6.42
C PHE A 9 -14.02 -19.63 -7.03
N LEU A 10 -13.78 -19.76 -8.34
CA LEU A 10 -12.64 -19.11 -9.00
C LEU A 10 -12.72 -17.58 -8.95
N ARG A 11 -13.93 -17.02 -8.92
CA ARG A 11 -14.16 -15.57 -8.75
C ARG A 11 -13.81 -15.06 -7.35
N LYS A 12 -13.71 -15.94 -6.34
CA LYS A 12 -13.36 -15.52 -4.98
C LYS A 12 -11.91 -15.04 -4.94
N LYS A 13 -11.68 -13.96 -4.20
CA LYS A 13 -10.34 -13.39 -4.00
C LYS A 13 -9.36 -14.47 -3.52
N GLY A 14 -8.21 -14.55 -4.18
CA GLY A 14 -7.13 -15.50 -3.90
C GLY A 14 -7.33 -16.90 -4.51
N ALA A 15 -8.52 -17.29 -5.00
CA ALA A 15 -8.74 -18.64 -5.54
C ALA A 15 -7.94 -18.90 -6.82
N ALA A 16 -8.09 -18.03 -7.83
CA ALA A 16 -7.33 -18.13 -9.07
C ALA A 16 -5.83 -17.95 -8.86
N GLU A 17 -5.42 -17.09 -7.90
CA GLU A 17 -4.02 -16.92 -7.52
C GLU A 17 -3.42 -18.24 -6.97
N LEU A 18 -4.15 -18.95 -6.09
CA LEU A 18 -3.71 -20.24 -5.56
C LEU A 18 -3.55 -21.30 -6.67
N VAL A 19 -4.46 -21.34 -7.64
CA VAL A 19 -4.32 -22.25 -8.79
C VAL A 19 -3.02 -21.96 -9.56
N THR A 20 -2.73 -20.68 -9.81
CA THR A 20 -1.47 -20.31 -10.47
C THR A 20 -0.24 -20.64 -9.65
N GLU A 21 -0.25 -20.37 -8.34
CA GLU A 21 0.90 -20.65 -7.49
C GLU A 21 1.22 -22.13 -7.40
N ILE A 22 0.21 -22.96 -7.17
CA ILE A 22 0.38 -24.40 -7.10
C ILE A 22 0.82 -24.94 -8.47
N GLY A 23 0.29 -24.40 -9.57
CA GLY A 23 0.71 -24.75 -10.93
C GLY A 23 2.17 -24.43 -11.24
N THR A 24 2.70 -23.34 -10.67
CA THR A 24 4.13 -22.96 -10.80
C THR A 24 5.07 -23.75 -9.89
N GLY A 25 4.54 -24.54 -8.94
CA GLY A 25 5.33 -25.42 -8.07
C GLY A 25 5.28 -25.09 -6.59
N THR A 26 4.54 -24.06 -6.16
CA THR A 26 4.36 -23.73 -4.75
C THR A 26 3.43 -24.74 -4.08
N ALA A 27 3.96 -25.56 -3.17
CA ALA A 27 3.20 -26.69 -2.63
C ALA A 27 2.84 -26.59 -1.14
N THR A 28 3.44 -25.68 -0.36
CA THR A 28 3.26 -25.64 1.11
C THR A 28 2.36 -24.49 1.54
N PHE A 29 1.67 -24.65 2.66
CA PHE A 29 0.75 -23.62 3.16
C PHE A 29 1.45 -22.27 3.37
N ASN A 30 2.60 -22.26 4.05
CA ASN A 30 3.33 -21.03 4.36
C ASN A 30 3.74 -20.29 3.07
N ALA A 31 4.28 -21.02 2.09
CA ALA A 31 4.66 -20.42 0.82
C ALA A 31 3.44 -19.86 0.05
N LEU A 32 2.28 -20.52 0.13
CA LEU A 32 1.04 -20.02 -0.47
C LEU A 32 0.49 -18.78 0.24
N VAL A 33 0.63 -18.69 1.57
CA VAL A 33 0.26 -17.49 2.34
C VAL A 33 1.11 -16.29 1.92
N ASP A 34 2.42 -16.49 1.74
CA ASP A 34 3.32 -15.43 1.32
C ASP A 34 3.11 -15.03 -0.15
N ALA A 35 2.67 -15.98 -0.98
CA ALA A 35 2.46 -15.75 -2.40
C ALA A 35 1.11 -15.08 -2.73
N VAL A 36 0.07 -15.25 -1.92
CA VAL A 36 -1.28 -14.79 -2.28
C VAL A 36 -1.67 -13.52 -1.53
N ALA A 37 -2.39 -12.63 -2.20
CA ALA A 37 -2.79 -11.31 -1.71
C ALA A 37 -3.92 -11.32 -0.64
N VAL A 38 -4.04 -12.38 0.18
CA VAL A 38 -5.12 -12.61 1.17
C VAL A 38 -4.57 -13.11 2.51
N SER A 39 -5.38 -13.07 3.57
CA SER A 39 -4.96 -13.56 4.89
C SER A 39 -4.73 -15.08 4.89
N GLY A 40 -3.91 -15.58 5.80
CA GLY A 40 -3.71 -17.02 5.97
C GLY A 40 -5.00 -17.80 6.26
N SER A 41 -5.94 -17.21 7.00
CA SER A 41 -7.28 -17.78 7.20
C SER A 41 -8.08 -17.89 5.89
N THR A 42 -7.95 -16.90 5.01
CA THR A 42 -8.57 -16.93 3.68
C THR A 42 -7.90 -17.98 2.80
N VAL A 43 -6.56 -18.09 2.81
CA VAL A 43 -5.84 -19.15 2.09
C VAL A 43 -6.31 -20.52 2.54
N SER A 44 -6.40 -20.76 3.85
CA SER A 44 -6.89 -22.02 4.41
C SER A 44 -8.31 -22.35 3.92
N SER A 45 -9.24 -21.39 4.02
CA SER A 45 -10.60 -21.55 3.53
C SER A 45 -10.67 -21.85 2.03
N ARG A 46 -9.85 -21.18 1.20
CA ARG A 46 -9.82 -21.40 -0.25
C ARG A 46 -9.19 -22.73 -0.64
N LEU A 47 -8.19 -23.20 0.11
CA LEU A 47 -7.60 -24.51 -0.12
C LEU A 47 -8.59 -25.61 0.22
N SER A 48 -9.32 -25.50 1.34
CA SER A 48 -10.39 -26.45 1.68
C SER A 48 -11.50 -26.44 0.61
N GLU A 49 -12.02 -25.27 0.25
CA GLU A 49 -13.04 -25.17 -0.81
C GLU A 49 -12.53 -25.72 -2.16
N GLY A 50 -11.28 -25.44 -2.52
CA GLY A 50 -10.70 -25.95 -3.76
C GLY A 50 -10.48 -27.46 -3.76
N VAL A 51 -10.33 -28.09 -2.59
CA VAL A 51 -10.37 -29.56 -2.46
C VAL A 51 -11.80 -30.06 -2.67
N ASP A 52 -12.78 -29.42 -2.05
CA ASP A 52 -14.20 -29.75 -2.24
C ASP A 52 -14.60 -29.61 -3.71
N HIS A 53 -14.00 -28.65 -4.42
CA HIS A 53 -14.19 -28.39 -5.85
C HIS A 53 -13.34 -29.25 -6.80
N ASP A 54 -12.61 -30.25 -6.30
CA ASP A 54 -11.71 -31.10 -7.08
C ASP A 54 -10.71 -30.30 -7.93
N VAL A 55 -10.27 -29.14 -7.43
CA VAL A 55 -9.22 -28.31 -8.04
C VAL A 55 -7.86 -28.66 -7.43
N PHE A 56 -7.84 -28.97 -6.13
CA PHE A 56 -6.64 -29.28 -5.37
C PHE A 56 -6.71 -30.67 -4.74
N THR A 57 -5.54 -31.27 -4.57
CA THR A 57 -5.33 -32.44 -3.72
C THR A 57 -4.39 -32.09 -2.58
N VAL A 58 -4.59 -32.73 -1.43
CA VAL A 58 -3.72 -32.57 -0.26
C VAL A 58 -3.03 -33.90 0.02
N SER A 59 -1.71 -33.85 0.12
CA SER A 59 -0.87 -34.95 0.57
C SER A 59 -0.11 -34.53 1.83
N HIS A 60 0.29 -35.51 2.65
CA HIS A 60 1.12 -35.27 3.81
C HIS A 60 2.49 -35.89 3.57
N ARG A 61 3.54 -35.08 3.68
CA ARG A 61 4.91 -35.56 3.52
C ARG A 61 5.63 -35.58 4.88
N PRO A 62 6.32 -36.67 5.24
CA PRO A 62 7.19 -36.69 6.40
C PRO A 62 8.33 -35.67 6.24
N THR A 63 8.68 -35.03 7.35
CA THR A 63 9.79 -34.07 7.49
C THR A 63 10.51 -34.36 8.81
N GLU A 64 11.68 -33.77 9.02
CA GLU A 64 12.47 -33.94 10.25
C GLU A 64 11.70 -33.54 11.53
N HIS A 65 10.73 -32.63 11.41
CA HIS A 65 9.95 -32.09 12.53
C HIS A 65 8.48 -32.53 12.53
N GLY A 66 8.10 -33.55 11.75
CA GLY A 66 6.74 -34.07 11.71
C GLY A 66 6.21 -34.27 10.29
N THR A 67 4.96 -33.89 10.03
CA THR A 67 4.35 -33.99 8.70
C THR A 67 3.98 -32.62 8.16
N GLU A 68 4.27 -32.38 6.88
CA GLU A 68 3.94 -31.15 6.18
C GLU A 68 2.84 -31.40 5.15
N LYS A 69 1.81 -30.54 5.15
CA LYS A 69 0.77 -30.54 4.11
C LYS A 69 1.34 -30.02 2.79
N ARG A 70 1.12 -30.79 1.72
CA ARG A 70 1.46 -30.40 0.36
C ARG A 70 0.24 -30.41 -0.54
N TYR A 71 0.04 -29.30 -1.23
CA TYR A 71 -1.03 -29.07 -2.18
C TYR A 71 -0.54 -29.31 -3.60
N ALA A 72 -1.36 -29.97 -4.41
CA ALA A 72 -1.09 -30.20 -5.83
C ALA A 72 -2.38 -30.01 -6.64
N LEU A 73 -2.25 -29.59 -7.90
CA LEU A 73 -3.38 -29.48 -8.80
C LEU A 73 -3.91 -30.87 -9.18
N THR A 74 -5.23 -31.02 -9.22
CA THR A 74 -5.90 -32.14 -9.90
C THR A 74 -5.77 -32.00 -11.43
N ILE A 75 -6.35 -32.94 -12.18
CA ILE A 75 -6.48 -32.80 -13.64
C ILE A 75 -7.28 -31.55 -14.00
N LEU A 76 -8.37 -31.29 -13.28
CA LEU A 76 -9.20 -30.08 -13.47
C LEU A 76 -8.41 -28.82 -13.14
N GLY A 77 -7.76 -28.78 -11.97
CA GLY A 77 -6.91 -27.66 -11.55
C GLY A 77 -5.80 -27.36 -12.56
N ARG A 78 -5.20 -28.40 -13.14
CA ARG A 78 -4.17 -28.25 -14.18
C ARG A 78 -4.71 -27.62 -15.45
N ARG A 79 -5.90 -28.00 -15.92
CA ARG A 79 -6.52 -27.36 -17.10
C ARG A 79 -6.82 -25.88 -16.84
N ILE A 80 -7.31 -25.54 -15.64
CA ILE A 80 -7.55 -24.14 -15.25
C ILE A 80 -6.23 -23.36 -15.24
N TYR A 81 -5.17 -23.94 -14.70
CA TYR A 81 -3.83 -23.36 -14.74
C TYR A 81 -3.33 -23.12 -16.16
N ASP A 82 -3.44 -24.11 -17.04
CA ASP A 82 -2.98 -24.00 -18.42
C ASP A 82 -3.74 -22.88 -19.18
N TRP A 83 -5.05 -22.69 -18.92
CA TRP A 83 -5.82 -21.56 -19.45
C TRP A 83 -5.41 -20.20 -18.86
N ALA A 84 -5.10 -20.16 -17.56
CA ALA A 84 -4.59 -18.95 -16.92
C ALA A 84 -3.21 -18.55 -17.49
N ALA A 85 -2.36 -19.53 -17.81
CA ALA A 85 -1.07 -19.29 -18.44
C ALA A 85 -1.23 -18.70 -19.87
N GLN A 86 -2.22 -19.18 -20.63
CA GLN A 86 -2.50 -18.68 -21.99
C GLN A 86 -3.06 -17.25 -22.05
N THR A 87 -3.64 -16.74 -20.96
CA THR A 87 -4.35 -15.46 -20.92
C THR A 87 -3.54 -14.32 -20.28
N GLU A 88 -2.23 -14.52 -20.08
CA GLU A 88 -1.33 -13.60 -19.35
C GLU A 88 -1.77 -13.33 -17.90
N PHE A 89 -2.70 -14.12 -17.35
CA PHE A 89 -3.19 -13.95 -15.99
C PHE A 89 -2.04 -14.07 -14.97
N GLU A 90 -1.16 -15.05 -15.17
CA GLU A 90 0.05 -15.25 -14.37
C GLU A 90 0.95 -13.99 -14.35
N ARG A 91 1.14 -13.37 -15.52
CA ARG A 91 1.96 -12.16 -15.64
C ARG A 91 1.36 -10.99 -14.87
N LYS A 92 0.03 -10.81 -14.97
CA LYS A 92 -0.70 -9.77 -14.22
C LYS A 92 -0.66 -10.01 -12.71
N VAL A 93 -0.79 -11.26 -12.26
CA VAL A 93 -0.66 -11.62 -10.84
C VAL A 93 0.74 -11.28 -10.33
N ARG A 94 1.80 -11.64 -11.08
CA ARG A 94 3.18 -11.28 -10.74
C ARG A 94 3.41 -9.77 -10.67
N GLU A 95 2.86 -9.02 -11.61
CA GLU A 95 2.99 -7.55 -11.61
C GLU A 95 2.30 -6.92 -10.40
N LEU A 96 1.09 -7.38 -10.06
CA LEU A 96 0.36 -6.93 -8.87
C LEU A 96 1.14 -7.20 -7.58
N ARG A 97 1.82 -8.34 -7.49
CA ARG A 97 2.72 -8.64 -6.36
C ARG A 97 3.86 -7.69 -6.25
N ARG A 98 4.55 -7.43 -7.37
CA ARG A 98 5.68 -6.48 -7.39
C ARG A 98 5.22 -5.11 -6.88
N ARG A 99 4.11 -4.60 -7.40
CA ARG A 99 3.54 -3.32 -6.96
C ARG A 99 3.16 -3.33 -5.49
N ARG A 100 2.59 -4.43 -4.98
CA ARG A 100 2.27 -4.59 -3.55
C ARG A 100 3.54 -4.54 -2.69
N HIS A 101 4.56 -5.30 -3.05
CA HIS A 101 5.81 -5.34 -2.30
C HIS A 101 6.52 -3.97 -2.28
N GLU A 102 6.51 -3.27 -3.41
CA GLU A 102 7.01 -1.89 -3.52
C GLU A 102 6.25 -0.94 -2.58
N ARG A 103 4.91 -1.04 -2.54
CA ARG A 103 4.06 -0.27 -1.63
C ARG A 103 4.34 -0.58 -0.16
N ASP A 104 4.42 -1.86 0.20
CA ASP A 104 4.63 -2.27 1.60
C ASP A 104 6.03 -1.83 2.08
N THR A 105 7.05 -1.95 1.23
CA THR A 105 8.39 -1.40 1.51
C THR A 105 8.38 0.12 1.68
N ALA A 106 7.63 0.85 0.84
CA ALA A 106 7.49 2.29 0.96
C ALA A 106 6.79 2.70 2.26
N PHE A 107 5.78 1.93 2.67
CA PHE A 107 5.07 2.12 3.93
C PHE A 107 5.98 1.92 5.13
N GLU A 108 6.76 0.83 5.17
CA GLU A 108 7.73 0.57 6.25
C GLU A 108 8.77 1.69 6.38
N ARG A 109 9.28 2.20 5.24
CA ARG A 109 10.18 3.36 5.24
C ARG A 109 9.52 4.61 5.80
N MET A 110 8.24 4.84 5.50
CA MET A 110 7.49 5.97 6.02
C MET A 110 7.28 5.85 7.53
N VAL A 111 6.86 4.68 8.02
CA VAL A 111 6.72 4.39 9.46
C VAL A 111 8.04 4.60 10.19
N GLY A 112 9.15 4.10 9.64
CA GLY A 112 10.48 4.31 10.21
C GLY A 112 10.95 5.78 10.21
N LYS A 113 10.44 6.63 9.32
CA LYS A 113 10.68 8.09 9.40
C LYS A 113 9.85 8.71 10.51
N ILE A 114 8.56 8.39 10.57
CA ILE A 114 7.64 8.89 11.62
C ILE A 114 8.16 8.54 13.01
N ASN A 115 8.60 7.29 13.23
CA ASN A 115 9.13 6.86 14.51
C ASN A 115 10.40 7.64 14.91
N ARG A 116 11.32 7.87 13.96
CA ARG A 116 12.52 8.70 14.22
C ARG A 116 12.16 10.14 14.55
N ASP A 117 11.23 10.75 13.83
CA ASP A 117 10.77 12.11 14.11
C ASP A 117 10.10 12.20 15.49
N MET A 118 9.35 11.16 15.89
CA MET A 118 8.77 11.07 17.23
C MET A 118 9.84 10.92 18.32
N GLU A 119 10.88 10.12 18.10
CA GLU A 119 12.02 9.99 19.03
C GLU A 119 12.77 11.32 19.19
N LEU A 120 13.06 12.03 18.10
CA LEU A 120 13.68 13.34 18.14
C LEU A 120 12.84 14.35 18.93
N ARG A 121 11.52 14.37 18.72
CA ARG A 121 10.62 15.24 19.49
C ARG A 121 10.62 14.91 20.98
N LYS A 122 10.71 13.63 21.36
CA LYS A 122 10.84 13.23 22.77
C LYS A 122 12.16 13.67 23.36
N MET A 123 13.28 13.49 22.66
CA MET A 123 14.60 13.94 23.13
C MET A 123 14.68 15.47 23.30
N VAL A 124 14.02 16.23 22.42
CA VAL A 124 13.91 17.70 22.56
C VAL A 124 13.01 18.09 23.73
N ALA A 125 11.97 17.32 24.04
CA ALA A 125 11.08 17.58 25.17
C ALA A 125 11.68 17.13 26.53
N ASP A 126 12.52 16.10 26.54
CA ASP A 126 13.26 15.61 27.72
C ASP A 126 14.55 16.40 28.00
N SER A 127 14.88 17.36 27.13
CA SER A 127 15.85 18.40 27.44
C SER A 127 15.14 19.38 28.39
N GLU A 128 15.37 19.23 29.70
CA GLU A 128 14.90 20.21 30.70
C GLU A 128 15.20 21.62 30.22
N PRO A 129 14.28 22.60 30.41
CA PRO A 129 14.60 23.99 30.13
C PRO A 129 15.89 24.28 30.89
N VAL A 130 16.92 24.73 30.17
CA VAL A 130 18.10 25.28 30.82
C VAL A 130 17.57 26.47 31.59
N ASP A 131 17.35 26.28 32.89
CA ASP A 131 17.05 27.35 33.83
C ASP A 131 18.03 28.46 33.54
N ASP A 132 17.50 29.67 33.37
CA ASP A 132 18.21 30.91 33.14
C ASP A 132 19.34 31.07 34.17
N GLN A 133 20.50 30.45 33.91
CA GLN A 133 21.73 30.83 34.55
C GLN A 133 22.09 32.15 33.89
N ASP A 134 21.88 33.23 34.64
CA ASP A 134 22.38 34.57 34.36
C ASP A 134 23.86 34.48 33.98
N VAL A 135 24.14 34.29 32.69
CA VAL A 135 25.47 34.43 32.13
C VAL A 135 25.76 35.91 32.16
N VAL A 136 26.49 36.35 33.19
CA VAL A 136 27.04 37.71 33.27
C VAL A 136 28.03 37.88 32.12
N LEU A 137 27.52 38.33 30.99
CA LEU A 137 28.31 38.70 29.82
C LEU A 137 29.07 40.01 30.11
N PRO A 138 30.39 40.07 29.85
CA PRO A 138 31.15 41.31 29.99
C PRO A 138 30.66 42.36 28.99
N GLU A 139 30.59 43.62 29.43
CA GLU A 139 30.19 44.77 28.61
C GLU A 139 31.02 44.83 27.32
N GLY A 140 30.39 44.55 26.17
CA GLY A 140 31.00 44.81 24.87
C GLY A 140 30.75 43.83 23.72
N ALA A 141 30.01 42.73 23.90
CA ALA A 141 29.72 41.80 22.81
C ALA A 141 28.21 41.58 22.60
N SER A 142 27.56 42.52 21.90
CA SER A 142 26.23 42.32 21.32
C SER A 142 26.32 42.49 19.81
N LEU A 143 26.37 41.37 19.10
CA LEU A 143 26.05 41.29 17.68
C LEU A 143 25.16 40.07 17.47
N VAL A 144 23.93 40.15 17.99
CA VAL A 144 22.83 39.35 17.47
C VAL A 144 22.18 40.21 16.38
N PRO A 145 22.24 39.83 15.09
CA PRO A 145 21.41 40.46 14.09
C PRO A 145 19.96 40.30 14.54
N LYS A 146 19.24 41.42 14.72
CA LYS A 146 17.80 41.40 15.04
C LYS A 146 17.11 40.56 13.97
N MET A 147 16.70 39.34 14.31
CA MET A 147 15.77 38.59 13.48
C MET A 147 14.46 39.37 13.45
N ALA A 148 13.90 39.53 12.25
CA ALA A 148 12.63 40.20 12.03
C ALA A 148 11.55 39.60 12.94
N SER A 149 10.71 40.46 13.52
CA SER A 149 9.66 40.02 14.43
C SER A 149 8.67 39.10 13.71
N GLU A 150 7.95 38.26 14.46
CA GLU A 150 6.93 37.36 13.89
C GLU A 150 5.87 38.13 13.08
N GLU A 151 5.65 39.39 13.42
CA GLU A 151 4.74 40.32 12.76
C GLU A 151 5.28 40.77 11.39
N GLU A 152 6.55 41.15 11.31
CA GLU A 152 7.24 41.50 10.05
C GLU A 152 7.30 40.30 9.08
N LEU A 153 7.50 39.09 9.60
CA LEU A 153 7.45 37.87 8.79
C LEU A 153 6.03 37.55 8.29
N ARG A 154 5.00 37.93 9.06
CA ARG A 154 3.59 37.76 8.66
C ARG A 154 3.23 38.73 7.54
N GLU A 155 3.60 40.00 7.67
CA GLU A 155 3.37 41.02 6.65
C GLU A 155 4.06 40.68 5.33
N ALA A 156 5.33 40.28 5.37
CA ALA A 156 6.07 39.86 4.17
C ALA A 156 5.44 38.64 3.47
N LYS A 157 4.82 37.73 4.25
CA LYS A 157 4.08 36.60 3.68
C LYS A 157 2.78 37.03 3.01
N TYR A 158 2.07 38.00 3.58
CA TYR A 158 0.85 38.56 3.00
C TYR A 158 1.12 39.33 1.71
N GLU A 159 2.14 40.20 1.71
CA GLU A 159 2.54 40.99 0.54
C GLU A 159 2.94 40.09 -0.64
N ARG A 160 3.63 38.97 -0.35
CA ARG A 160 3.98 37.97 -1.36
C ARG A 160 2.77 37.21 -1.91
N MET A 161 1.70 37.04 -1.13
CA MET A 161 0.46 36.44 -1.62
C MET A 161 -0.29 37.41 -2.53
N GLU A 162 -0.36 38.70 -2.19
CA GLU A 162 -0.98 39.73 -3.04
C GLU A 162 -0.25 39.90 -4.37
N ALA A 163 1.08 39.90 -4.36
CA ALA A 163 1.87 40.03 -5.59
C ALA A 163 1.70 38.84 -6.57
N ASN A 164 1.17 37.70 -6.11
CA ASN A 164 0.92 36.52 -6.95
C ASN A 164 -0.55 36.39 -7.42
N LEU A 165 -1.41 37.36 -7.10
CA LEU A 165 -2.76 37.40 -7.63
C LEU A 165 -2.72 37.91 -9.08
N LYS A 166 -3.13 37.06 -10.03
CA LYS A 166 -3.40 37.50 -11.40
C LYS A 166 -4.71 38.31 -11.41
N PRO A 167 -4.82 39.38 -12.22
CA PRO A 167 -6.08 40.07 -12.42
C PRO A 167 -7.11 39.07 -12.99
N LEU A 168 -8.28 38.99 -12.36
CA LEU A 168 -9.46 38.42 -12.99
C LEU A 168 -9.90 39.42 -14.06
N GLU A 169 -9.79 39.05 -15.34
CA GLU A 169 -10.53 39.76 -16.40
C GLU A 169 -12.02 39.63 -16.07
N GLU A 170 -12.70 40.76 -15.98
CA GLU A 170 -14.16 40.84 -15.94
C GLU A 170 -14.69 40.17 -17.21
N LEU A 171 -15.22 38.97 -17.08
CA LEU A 171 -16.16 38.45 -18.07
C LEU A 171 -17.47 39.20 -17.83
N GLU A 172 -17.68 40.26 -18.61
CA GLU A 172 -19.00 40.85 -18.78
C GLU A 172 -19.99 39.76 -19.20
N ASP A 173 -21.09 39.72 -18.45
CA ASP A 173 -22.14 38.74 -18.51
C ASP A 173 -22.82 38.65 -19.89
N ALA A 174 -23.26 37.42 -20.18
CA ALA A 174 -24.18 37.09 -21.26
C ALA A 174 -25.49 37.89 -21.15
N ASP A 175 -26.08 38.27 -22.29
CA ASP A 175 -27.40 37.78 -22.71
C ASP A 175 -27.76 38.25 -24.13
N GLY A 176 -28.57 37.44 -24.84
CA GLY A 176 -29.36 37.96 -25.95
C GLY A 176 -29.62 36.99 -27.10
N THR A 177 -30.61 36.10 -26.92
CA THR A 177 -31.65 35.70 -27.92
C THR A 177 -31.17 35.07 -29.26
N GLY A 178 -31.53 33.85 -29.66
CA GLY A 178 -32.86 33.23 -29.68
C GLY A 178 -33.15 32.79 -31.13
N GLU A 179 -33.71 31.60 -31.30
CA GLU A 179 -34.56 31.09 -32.39
C GLU A 179 -34.18 29.67 -32.86
N ASP A 180 -34.98 28.72 -32.40
CA ASP A 180 -35.42 27.55 -33.14
C ASP A 180 -35.98 27.98 -34.51
N SER A 181 -35.71 27.22 -35.57
CA SER A 181 -36.69 26.81 -36.61
C SER A 181 -36.04 25.91 -37.68
N ASP A 182 -36.70 24.76 -37.89
CA ASP A 182 -36.72 23.82 -39.03
C ASP A 182 -35.42 23.24 -39.64
#